data_AF-A0AAV1YTV4-F1
#
_entry.id   AF-A0AAV1YTV4-F1
#
_cell.length_a   1.000
_cell.length_b   1.000
_cell.length_c   1.000
_cell.angle_alpha   90.00
_cell.angle_beta   90.00
_cell.angle_gamma   90.00
#
_symmetry.space_group_name_H-M   'P 1'
#
loop_
_entity.id
_entity.type
_entity.pdbx_description
1 polymer ?
#
loop_
_entity_poly.entity_id
_entity_poly.type
_entity_poly.pdbx_seq_one_letter_code
_entity_poly.pdbx_strand_id
1 'polypeptide(L)'
;MKEVLQNNETIERKRFEELVRRFKCDSELFCEYKDVIDNYVIEGIVERTSCDSLSNSQGFYLPHHAVIHSDKTTSRLRIVFDGSAHEDGQLSLNQSLYTGPNLHPNILELLYALQKIL
;
A
#
# COMPACT_ATOMS: atom_id res chain seq x y z
N MET A 1 0.74 -16.90 7.63
CA MET A 1 0.16 -16.79 6.29
C MET A 1 -0.89 -17.88 6.16
N LYS A 2 -2.09 -17.55 5.66
CA LYS A 2 -3.20 -18.50 5.52
C LYS A 2 -3.03 -19.38 4.30
N GLU A 3 -2.66 -18.77 3.17
CA GLU A 3 -2.48 -19.44 1.87
C GLU A 3 -1.26 -18.83 1.14
N VAL A 4 -0.61 -19.63 0.29
CA VAL A 4 0.59 -19.20 -0.45
C VAL A 4 0.18 -18.22 -1.55
N LEU A 5 0.80 -17.03 -1.55
CA LEU A 5 0.53 -15.97 -2.52
C LEU A 5 1.40 -16.18 -3.78
N GLN A 6 0.80 -16.08 -4.95
CA GLN A 6 1.51 -16.21 -6.22
C GLN A 6 2.23 -14.89 -6.58
N ASN A 7 3.32 -15.00 -7.34
CA ASN A 7 4.07 -13.82 -7.81
C ASN A 7 3.25 -13.06 -8.88
N ASN A 8 3.09 -11.75 -8.71
CA ASN A 8 2.33 -10.85 -9.58
C ASN A 8 3.21 -9.87 -10.41
N GLU A 9 4.52 -10.12 -10.52
CA GLU A 9 5.52 -9.26 -11.17
C GLU A 9 5.09 -8.76 -12.55
N THR A 10 4.56 -9.65 -13.38
CA THR A 10 4.20 -9.31 -14.78
C THR A 10 3.14 -8.23 -14.86
N ILE A 11 2.19 -8.22 -13.93
CA ILE A 11 1.07 -7.27 -13.88
C ILE A 11 1.56 -5.95 -13.29
N GLU A 12 2.27 -6.03 -12.16
CA GLU A 12 2.76 -4.85 -11.46
C GLU A 12 3.79 -4.10 -12.29
N ARG A 13 4.59 -4.82 -13.09
CA ARG A 13 5.48 -4.18 -14.07
C ARG A 13 4.71 -3.35 -15.10
N LYS A 14 3.58 -3.84 -15.63
CA LYS A 14 2.74 -3.06 -16.56
C LYS A 14 2.16 -1.82 -15.88
N ARG A 15 1.62 -1.97 -14.66
CA ARG A 15 1.11 -0.84 -13.87
C ARG A 15 2.18 0.21 -13.59
N PHE A 16 3.38 -0.25 -13.26
CA PHE A 16 4.53 0.61 -13.04
C PHE A 16 4.96 1.34 -14.32
N GLU A 17 5.00 0.66 -15.47
CA GLU A 17 5.29 1.29 -16.76
C GLU A 17 4.28 2.40 -17.11
N GLU A 18 2.99 2.18 -16.84
CA GLU A 18 1.95 3.20 -17.00
C GLU A 18 2.14 4.39 -16.07
N LEU A 19 2.50 4.14 -14.81
CA LEU A 19 2.82 5.17 -13.82
C LEU A 19 4.05 5.99 -14.25
N VAL A 20 5.11 5.34 -14.72
CA VAL A 20 6.30 6.00 -15.26
C VAL A 20 5.95 6.85 -16.49
N ARG A 21 5.05 6.38 -17.35
CA ARG A 21 4.58 7.18 -18.48
C ARG A 21 3.87 8.45 -18.01
N ARG A 22 3.08 8.38 -16.94
CA ARG A 22 2.45 9.57 -16.32
C ARG A 22 3.49 10.53 -15.74
N PHE A 23 4.50 10.02 -15.04
CA PHE A 23 5.59 10.85 -14.50
C PHE A 23 6.35 11.62 -15.58
N LYS A 24 6.48 11.06 -16.78
CA LYS A 24 7.09 11.77 -17.92
C LYS A 24 6.25 12.94 -18.43
N CYS A 25 4.93 12.88 -18.28
CA CYS A 25 4.02 13.94 -18.70
C CYS A 25 3.77 14.97 -17.60
N ASP A 26 3.94 14.59 -16.33
CA ASP A 26 3.68 15.41 -15.15
C ASP A 26 4.86 15.34 -14.19
N SER A 27 5.73 16.36 -14.29
CA SER A 27 6.94 16.44 -13.47
C SER A 27 6.64 16.82 -12.03
N GLU A 28 5.55 17.54 -11.75
CA GLU A 28 5.18 17.90 -10.37
C GLU A 28 4.72 16.64 -9.63
N LEU A 29 3.87 15.83 -10.28
CA LEU A 29 3.48 14.52 -9.76
C LEU A 29 4.68 13.65 -9.45
N PHE A 30 5.69 13.59 -10.32
CA PHE A 30 6.89 12.80 -10.08
C PHE A 30 7.68 13.28 -8.86
N CYS A 31 7.89 14.60 -8.73
CA CYS A 31 8.61 15.17 -7.60
C CYS A 31 7.90 14.84 -6.28
N GLU A 32 6.60 15.11 -6.19
CA GLU A 32 5.83 14.81 -4.97
C GLU A 32 5.80 13.31 -4.65
N TYR A 33 5.64 12.47 -5.67
CA TYR A 33 5.63 11.02 -5.49
C TYR A 33 6.97 10.52 -4.96
N LYS A 34 8.07 11.02 -5.54
CA LYS A 34 9.43 10.69 -5.12
C LYS A 34 9.67 11.11 -3.68
N ASP A 35 9.27 12.33 -3.30
CA ASP A 35 9.45 12.84 -1.94
C ASP A 35 8.75 11.95 -0.91
N VAL A 36 7.54 11.43 -1.22
CA VAL A 36 6.83 10.48 -0.34
C VAL A 36 7.60 9.16 -0.20
N ILE A 37 8.11 8.59 -1.29
CA ILE A 37 8.88 7.34 -1.24
C ILE A 37 10.22 7.54 -0.51
N ASP A 38 10.92 8.64 -0.76
CA ASP A 38 12.18 8.96 -0.09
C ASP A 38 11.97 9.14 1.43
N ASN A 39 10.85 9.77 1.84
CA ASN A 39 10.48 9.84 3.26
C ASN A 39 10.27 8.46 3.87
N TYR A 40 9.61 7.52 3.18
CA TYR A 40 9.47 6.15 3.67
C TYR A 40 10.82 5.44 3.85
N VAL A 41 11.82 5.73 3.00
CA VAL A 41 13.18 5.19 3.15
C VAL A 41 13.87 5.82 4.36
N ILE A 42 13.77 7.14 4.53
CA ILE A 42 14.38 7.89 5.64
C ILE A 42 13.79 7.44 6.99
N GLU A 43 12.47 7.22 7.05
CA GLU A 43 11.77 6.74 8.25
C GLU A 43 11.99 5.24 8.51
N GLY A 44 12.64 4.52 7.59
CA GLY A 44 12.88 3.08 7.71
C GLY A 44 11.62 2.22 7.53
N ILE A 45 10.57 2.77 6.91
CA ILE A 45 9.34 2.04 6.58
C ILE A 45 9.57 1.08 5.41
N VAL A 46 10.39 1.50 4.43
CA VAL A 46 10.77 0.69 3.27
C VAL A 46 12.28 0.62 3.13
N GLU A 47 12.79 -0.51 2.63
CA GLU A 47 14.21 -0.73 2.38
C GLU A 47 14.47 -1.14 0.93
N ARG A 48 15.71 -0.96 0.47
CA ARG A 48 16.12 -1.41 -0.86
C ARG A 48 16.42 -2.91 -0.82
N THR A 49 15.67 -3.67 -1.61
CA THR A 49 15.88 -5.11 -1.80
C THR A 49 16.98 -5.36 -2.84
N SER A 50 17.88 -6.32 -2.56
CA SER A 50 18.86 -6.82 -3.54
C SER A 50 18.20 -7.74 -4.59
N CYS A 51 18.70 -7.72 -5.83
CA CYS A 51 18.20 -8.64 -6.87
C CYS A 51 18.38 -10.12 -6.48
N ASP A 52 19.45 -10.46 -5.75
CA ASP A 52 19.77 -11.85 -5.36
C ASP A 52 18.79 -12.42 -4.32
N SER A 53 18.14 -11.55 -3.53
CA SER A 53 17.08 -11.96 -2.60
C SER A 53 15.76 -12.27 -3.31
N LEU A 54 15.52 -11.69 -4.50
CA LEU A 54 14.30 -11.93 -5.28
C LEU A 54 14.35 -13.23 -6.06
N SER A 55 15.54 -13.68 -6.48
CA SER A 55 15.68 -14.97 -7.19
C SER A 55 15.46 -16.18 -6.29
N ASN A 56 15.63 -16.03 -4.97
CA ASN A 56 15.49 -17.11 -3.99
C ASN A 56 14.20 -17.03 -3.15
N SER A 57 13.37 -16.00 -3.32
CA SER A 57 12.15 -15.81 -2.53
C SER A 57 10.92 -15.62 -3.42
N GLN A 58 9.80 -16.19 -2.98
CA GLN A 58 8.50 -15.98 -3.61
C GLN A 58 8.01 -14.57 -3.24
N GLY A 59 8.49 -13.57 -3.97
CA GLY A 59 8.13 -12.16 -3.79
C GLY A 59 6.73 -11.85 -4.33
N PHE A 60 6.08 -10.89 -3.67
CA PHE A 60 4.83 -10.28 -4.13
C PHE A 60 5.03 -8.76 -4.18
N TYR A 61 4.63 -8.15 -5.28
CA TYR A 61 4.75 -6.72 -5.50
C TYR A 61 3.46 -6.06 -5.07
N LEU A 62 3.55 -5.09 -4.15
CA LEU A 62 2.35 -4.40 -3.65
C LEU A 62 1.93 -3.31 -4.63
N PRO A 63 0.75 -3.43 -5.27
CA PRO A 63 0.26 -2.40 -6.16
C PRO A 63 0.06 -1.10 -5.42
N HIS A 64 0.36 0.00 -6.11
CA HIS A 64 0.24 1.32 -5.52
C HIS A 64 -0.13 2.38 -6.55
N HIS A 65 -0.79 3.44 -6.09
CA HIS A 65 -1.12 4.60 -6.92
C HIS A 65 -1.19 5.88 -6.10
N ALA A 66 -1.03 7.01 -6.78
CA ALA A 66 -1.19 8.33 -6.17
C ALA A 66 -2.66 8.73 -6.08
N VAL A 67 -3.06 9.22 -4.91
CA VAL A 67 -4.33 9.93 -4.69
C VAL A 67 -3.99 11.39 -4.38
N ILE A 68 -4.50 12.29 -5.20
CA ILE A 68 -4.26 13.74 -5.10
C ILE A 68 -5.49 14.40 -4.51
N HIS A 69 -5.30 15.21 -3.47
CA HIS A 69 -6.36 16.06 -2.91
C HIS A 69 -6.07 17.51 -3.24
N SER A 70 -6.91 18.13 -4.07
CA SER A 70 -6.80 19.53 -4.47
C SER A 70 -7.04 20.52 -3.32
N ASP A 71 -7.72 20.08 -2.24
CA ASP A 71 -8.38 20.99 -1.30
C ASP A 71 -7.73 21.04 0.10
N LYS A 72 -6.51 20.51 0.29
CA LYS A 72 -5.86 20.44 1.61
C LYS A 72 -4.58 21.26 1.72
N THR A 73 -4.41 21.92 2.87
CA THR A 73 -3.23 22.69 3.29
C THR A 73 -2.02 21.82 3.68
N THR A 74 -2.20 20.51 3.91
CA THR A 74 -1.10 19.59 4.27
C THR A 74 -1.18 18.28 3.48
N SER A 75 -0.08 17.95 2.78
CA SER A 75 0.18 16.84 1.83
C SER A 75 -0.83 16.74 0.66
N ARG A 76 -0.47 17.33 -0.49
CA ARG A 76 -1.25 17.31 -1.75
C ARG A 76 -1.39 15.91 -2.34
N LEU A 77 -0.41 15.03 -2.11
CA LEU A 77 -0.34 13.67 -2.65
C LEU A 77 -0.16 12.62 -1.55
N ARG A 78 -0.86 11.50 -1.69
CA ARG A 78 -0.66 10.28 -0.88
C ARG A 78 -0.52 9.06 -1.77
N ILE A 79 0.37 8.15 -1.41
CA ILE A 79 0.52 6.85 -2.08
C ILE A 79 -0.36 5.84 -1.36
N VAL A 80 -1.31 5.26 -2.07
CA VAL A 80 -2.20 4.21 -1.58
C VAL A 80 -1.71 2.87 -2.09
N PHE A 81 -1.54 1.92 -1.17
CA PHE A 81 -1.20 0.54 -1.48
C PHE A 81 -2.47 -0.32 -1.49
N ASP A 82 -2.67 -1.08 -2.56
CA ASP A 82 -3.85 -1.92 -2.75
C ASP A 82 -3.53 -3.39 -2.45
N GLY A 83 -3.71 -3.79 -1.18
CA GLY A 83 -3.58 -5.18 -0.76
C GLY A 83 -4.71 -6.10 -1.22
N SER A 84 -5.75 -5.56 -1.85
CA SER A 84 -6.90 -6.31 -2.37
C SER A 84 -6.76 -6.69 -3.84
N ALA A 85 -5.81 -6.10 -4.56
CA ALA A 85 -5.60 -6.41 -5.97
C ALA A 85 -5.16 -7.87 -6.16
N HIS A 86 -5.78 -8.52 -7.14
CA HIS A 86 -5.48 -9.88 -7.59
C HIS A 86 -5.96 -10.06 -9.03
N GLU A 87 -5.46 -11.09 -9.71
CA GLU A 87 -6.03 -11.56 -10.97
C GLU A 87 -7.23 -12.47 -10.74
N ASP A 88 -8.03 -12.65 -11.79
CA ASP A 88 -9.12 -13.63 -11.78
C ASP A 88 -8.58 -15.03 -11.44
N GLY A 89 -9.14 -15.64 -10.39
CA GLY A 89 -8.72 -16.95 -9.91
C GLY A 89 -7.47 -16.95 -9.02
N GLN A 90 -6.88 -15.79 -8.74
CA GLN A 90 -5.74 -15.64 -7.82
C GLN A 90 -6.18 -15.05 -6.47
N LEU A 91 -5.36 -15.25 -5.45
CA LEU A 91 -5.58 -14.67 -4.12
C LEU A 91 -4.96 -13.27 -4.05
N SER A 92 -5.63 -12.36 -3.35
CA SER A 92 -5.06 -11.09 -2.93
C SER A 92 -4.23 -11.24 -1.66
N LEU A 93 -3.33 -10.28 -1.41
CA LEU A 93 -2.55 -10.24 -0.18
C LEU A 93 -3.45 -10.27 1.07
N ASN A 94 -4.54 -9.50 1.06
CA ASN A 94 -5.50 -9.45 2.16
C ASN A 94 -6.17 -10.82 2.43
N GLN A 95 -6.37 -11.65 1.40
CA GLN A 95 -6.93 -13.01 1.55
C GLN A 95 -5.89 -14.02 2.05
N SER A 96 -4.61 -13.83 1.70
CA SER A 96 -3.50 -14.69 2.13
C SER A 96 -3.00 -14.42 3.55
N LEU A 97 -3.39 -13.31 4.16
CA LEU A 97 -3.04 -12.94 5.54
C LEU A 97 -4.10 -13.40 6.56
N TYR A 98 -3.68 -13.65 7.80
CA TYR A 98 -4.61 -13.87 8.90
C TYR A 98 -5.14 -12.53 9.39
N THR A 99 -6.46 -12.38 9.51
CA THR A 99 -7.11 -11.16 10.01
C THR A 99 -6.73 -10.82 11.46
N GLY A 100 -6.30 -11.82 12.23
CA GLY A 100 -6.03 -11.67 13.67
C GLY A 100 -7.30 -11.47 14.50
N PRO A 101 -7.19 -11.50 15.84
CA PRO A 101 -8.31 -11.17 16.73
C PRO A 101 -8.61 -9.67 16.69
N ASN A 102 -9.89 -9.29 16.81
CA ASN A 102 -10.27 -7.89 16.96
C ASN A 102 -9.93 -7.40 18.37
N LEU A 103 -8.98 -6.48 18.48
CA LEU A 103 -8.55 -5.88 19.76
C LEU A 103 -9.30 -4.59 20.10
N HIS A 104 -10.14 -4.08 19.19
CA HIS A 104 -10.90 -2.86 19.44
C HIS A 104 -12.09 -3.14 20.36
N PRO A 105 -12.36 -2.27 21.35
CA PRO A 105 -13.56 -2.38 22.15
C PRO A 105 -14.81 -2.21 21.28
N ASN A 106 -15.91 -2.81 21.70
CA ASN A 106 -17.19 -2.62 21.03
C ASN A 106 -17.57 -1.13 21.08
N ILE A 107 -17.86 -0.53 19.92
CA ILE A 107 -18.18 0.90 19.81
C ILE A 107 -19.40 1.25 20.67
N LEU A 108 -20.41 0.38 20.74
CA LEU A 108 -21.60 0.63 21.56
C LEU A 108 -21.27 0.63 23.05
N GLU A 109 -20.39 -0.27 23.49
CA GLU A 109 -19.92 -0.29 24.88
C GLU A 109 -19.12 0.96 25.22
N LEU A 110 -18.24 1.40 24.31
CA LEU A 110 -17.48 2.64 24.47
C LEU A 110 -18.40 3.86 24.56
N LEU A 111 -19.39 3.98 23.67
CA LEU A 111 -20.37 5.07 23.69
C LEU A 111 -21.18 5.09 24.97
N TYR A 112 -21.62 3.92 25.45
CA TYR A 112 -22.35 3.80 26.70
C TYR A 112 -21.49 4.18 27.91
N ALA A 113 -20.21 3.81 27.92
CA ALA A 113 -19.28 4.21 28.97
C ALA A 113 -19.06 5.73 29.00
N LEU A 114 -18.94 6.38 27.83
CA LEU A 114 -18.77 7.83 27.74
C LEU A 114 -19.99 8.60 28.25
N GLN A 115 -21.21 8.10 28.02
CA GLN A 115 -22.44 8.70 28.55
C GLN A 115 -22.55 8.67 30.08
N LYS A 116 -21.80 7.78 30.76
CA LYS A 116 -21.79 7.69 32.23
C LYS A 116 -20.77 8.63 32.90
N ILE A 117 -19.85 9.19 32.12
CA ILE A 117 -18.79 10.08 32.60
C ILE A 117 -19.19 11.56 32.44
N LEU A 118 -20.23 11.83 31.64
CA LEU A 118 -20.90 13.13 31.52
C LEU A 118 -22.10 13.20 32.46
#